data_AF-A0A3M8DA19-F1
#
_entry.id   AF-A0A3M8DA19-F1
#
_cell.length_a   1.000
_cell.length_b   1.000
_cell.length_c   1.000
_cell.angle_alpha   90.00
_cell.angle_beta   90.00
_cell.angle_gamma   90.00
#
_symmetry.space_group_name_H-M   'P 1'
#
loop_
_entity.id
_entity.type
_entity.pdbx_description
1 polymer ?
#
loop_
_entity_poly.entity_id
_entity_poly.type
_entity_poly.pdbx_seq_one_letter_code
_entity_poly.pdbx_strand_id
1 'polypeptide(L)'
;MINEAIRAREVRLIGADGSQLGVVPFREALRIAQEAELDLVNVAPTAKPPVCRIMDYGKFKYEQAKKEKEARKNQKIIELKEVRFSSNIEEHDFQTKLRNVRKFLEDHHKVKCTIRFRGREITHSEIGLAVMERVAAQCEDLASPERKPKIEGRSMIMILAPKAEK
;
A
#
# COMPACT_ATOMS: atom_id res chain seq x y z
N MET A 1 -15.10 17.47 -15.22
CA MET A 1 -15.43 18.76 -15.86
C MET A 1 -16.66 19.30 -15.16
N ILE A 2 -16.78 20.63 -14.97
CA ILE A 2 -17.89 21.26 -14.24
C ILE A 2 -18.54 22.35 -15.09
N ASN A 3 -19.84 22.54 -14.94
CA ASN A 3 -20.61 23.64 -15.52
C ASN A 3 -20.24 23.90 -17.00
N GLU A 4 -19.87 25.12 -17.35
CA GLU A 4 -19.53 25.55 -18.71
C GLU A 4 -18.29 24.87 -19.31
N ALA A 5 -17.47 24.20 -18.50
CA ALA A 5 -16.34 23.41 -19.02
C ALA A 5 -16.80 22.13 -19.75
N ILE A 6 -18.08 21.76 -19.64
CA ILE A 6 -18.67 20.59 -20.31
C ILE A 6 -19.11 21.00 -21.72
N ARG A 7 -18.48 20.42 -22.76
CA ARG A 7 -18.75 20.74 -24.18
C ARG A 7 -19.76 19.81 -24.86
N ALA A 8 -20.62 19.14 -24.10
CA ALA A 8 -21.60 18.20 -24.63
C ALA A 8 -22.89 18.92 -25.07
N ARG A 9 -23.56 18.44 -26.12
CA ARG A 9 -24.87 18.96 -26.55
C ARG A 9 -26.00 18.41 -25.68
N GLU A 10 -25.92 17.13 -25.35
CA GLU A 10 -26.86 16.39 -24.52
C GLU A 10 -26.10 15.62 -23.45
N VAL A 11 -26.71 15.47 -22.29
CA VAL A 11 -26.14 14.79 -21.14
C VAL A 11 -27.19 13.90 -20.50
N ARG A 12 -26.76 12.76 -19.96
CA ARG A 12 -27.59 11.98 -19.05
C ARG A 12 -27.50 12.62 -17.67
N LEU A 13 -28.61 13.17 -17.18
CA LEU A 13 -28.67 13.95 -15.95
C LEU A 13 -29.11 13.10 -14.75
N ILE A 14 -28.39 13.27 -13.64
CA ILE A 14 -28.72 12.75 -12.33
C ILE A 14 -28.96 13.95 -11.40
N GLY A 15 -30.12 13.98 -10.74
CA GLY A 15 -30.48 15.01 -9.77
C GLY A 15 -29.65 14.94 -8.49
N ALA A 16 -29.76 15.97 -7.65
CA ALA A 16 -29.00 16.08 -6.40
C ALA A 16 -29.38 15.01 -5.35
N ASP A 17 -30.63 14.53 -5.42
CA ASP A 17 -31.20 13.45 -4.61
C ASP A 17 -30.87 12.05 -5.17
N GLY A 18 -30.21 11.96 -6.32
CA GLY A 18 -29.93 10.72 -7.02
C GLY A 18 -31.02 10.30 -8.02
N SER A 19 -32.06 11.11 -8.22
CA SER A 19 -33.08 10.87 -9.25
C SER A 19 -32.47 10.83 -10.65
N GLN A 20 -32.95 9.92 -11.50
CA GLN A 20 -32.53 9.85 -12.90
C GLN A 20 -33.48 10.69 -13.75
N LEU A 21 -33.02 11.86 -14.19
CA LEU A 21 -33.78 12.80 -15.03
C LEU A 21 -33.69 12.43 -16.53
N GLY A 22 -32.94 11.38 -16.88
CA GLY A 22 -32.82 10.88 -18.24
C GLY A 22 -31.81 11.68 -19.08
N VAL A 23 -31.99 11.66 -20.40
CA VAL A 23 -31.14 12.42 -21.32
C VAL A 23 -31.79 13.76 -21.61
N VAL A 24 -31.09 14.84 -21.30
CA VAL A 24 -31.57 16.21 -21.48
C VAL A 24 -30.52 17.06 -22.22
N PRO A 25 -30.93 18.16 -22.87
CA PRO A 25 -30.00 19.14 -23.40
C PRO A 25 -29.10 19.72 -22.30
N PHE A 26 -27.83 19.99 -22.63
CA PHE A 26 -26.87 20.53 -21.67
C PHE A 26 -27.34 21.85 -21.02
N ARG A 27 -27.99 22.73 -21.81
CA ARG A 27 -28.53 24.00 -21.30
C ARG A 27 -29.59 23.79 -20.23
N GLU A 28 -30.43 22.77 -20.39
CA GLU A 28 -31.46 22.45 -19.41
C GLU A 28 -30.83 21.88 -18.14
N ALA A 29 -29.87 20.96 -18.27
CA ALA A 29 -29.11 20.44 -17.13
C ALA A 29 -28.38 21.55 -16.34
N LEU A 30 -27.81 22.54 -17.04
CA LEU A 30 -27.14 23.67 -16.41
C LEU A 30 -28.14 24.57 -15.66
N ARG A 31 -29.31 24.84 -16.25
CA ARG A 31 -30.38 25.61 -15.60
C ARG A 31 -30.87 24.92 -14.33
N ILE A 32 -31.11 23.61 -14.37
CA ILE A 32 -31.57 22.84 -13.20
C ILE A 32 -30.51 22.88 -12.08
N ALA A 33 -29.22 22.79 -12.43
CA ALA A 33 -28.15 22.93 -11.45
C ALA A 33 -28.12 24.33 -10.81
N GLN A 34 -28.28 25.39 -11.60
CA GLN A 34 -28.36 26.77 -11.11
C GLN A 34 -29.57 27.03 -10.22
N GLU A 35 -30.74 26.51 -10.59
CA GLU A 35 -31.97 26.61 -9.79
C GLU A 35 -31.86 25.90 -8.44
N ALA A 36 -31.05 24.83 -8.39
CA ALA A 36 -30.74 24.13 -7.16
C ALA A 36 -29.57 24.75 -6.38
N GLU A 37 -28.97 25.84 -6.88
CA GLU A 37 -27.75 26.46 -6.33
C GLU A 37 -26.56 25.47 -6.20
N LEU A 38 -26.48 24.49 -7.11
CA LEU A 38 -25.47 23.43 -7.14
C LEU A 38 -24.69 23.43 -8.46
N ASP A 39 -23.62 22.63 -8.53
CA ASP A 39 -22.83 22.49 -9.75
C ASP A 39 -23.32 21.31 -10.60
N LEU A 40 -23.26 21.49 -11.93
CA LEU A 40 -23.37 20.41 -12.88
C LEU A 40 -22.00 19.76 -13.06
N VAL A 41 -21.81 18.57 -12.49
CA VAL A 41 -20.53 17.85 -12.51
C VAL A 41 -20.60 16.67 -13.48
N ASN A 42 -19.70 16.65 -14.46
CA ASN A 42 -19.56 15.50 -15.36
C ASN A 42 -18.78 14.38 -14.65
N VAL A 43 -19.50 13.32 -14.28
CA VAL A 43 -18.98 12.16 -13.53
C VAL A 43 -18.52 11.02 -14.44
N ALA A 44 -19.06 10.92 -15.66
CA ALA A 44 -18.63 9.92 -16.65
C ALA A 44 -18.52 10.56 -18.04
N PRO A 45 -17.36 11.17 -18.36
CA PRO A 45 -17.17 11.88 -19.62
C PRO A 45 -17.05 10.94 -20.83
N THR A 46 -16.72 9.67 -20.61
CA THR A 46 -16.55 8.65 -21.65
C THR A 46 -17.87 8.01 -22.10
N ALA A 47 -18.96 8.22 -21.35
CA ALA A 47 -20.28 7.69 -21.70
C ALA A 47 -20.90 8.44 -22.89
N LYS A 48 -21.76 7.76 -23.66
CA LYS A 48 -22.54 8.35 -24.76
C LYS A 48 -24.04 8.17 -24.47
N PRO A 49 -24.79 9.24 -24.13
CA PRO A 49 -24.33 10.60 -23.81
C PRO A 49 -23.56 10.68 -22.47
N PRO A 50 -22.71 11.70 -22.26
CA PRO A 50 -21.95 11.88 -21.02
C PRO A 50 -22.86 11.96 -19.79
N VAL A 51 -22.44 11.37 -18.66
CA VAL A 51 -23.25 11.38 -17.43
C VAL A 51 -22.85 12.57 -16.57
N CYS A 52 -23.81 13.45 -16.31
CA CYS A 52 -23.66 14.59 -15.42
C CYS A 52 -24.55 14.43 -14.19
N ARG A 53 -24.03 14.79 -13.02
CA ARG A 53 -24.75 14.78 -11.75
C ARG A 53 -24.73 16.18 -11.16
N ILE A 54 -25.89 16.62 -10.67
CA ILE A 54 -26.02 17.88 -9.92
C ILE A 54 -25.51 17.63 -8.50
N MET A 55 -24.46 18.32 -8.08
CA MET A 55 -23.90 18.20 -6.72
C MET A 55 -23.04 19.41 -6.37
N ASP A 56 -22.78 19.62 -5.09
CA ASP A 56 -21.76 20.57 -4.64
C ASP A 56 -20.36 19.99 -4.92
N TYR A 57 -19.68 20.55 -5.93
CA TYR A 57 -18.37 20.04 -6.32
C TYR A 57 -17.31 20.29 -5.24
N GLY A 58 -17.40 21.41 -4.51
CA GLY A 58 -16.48 21.78 -3.44
C GLY A 58 -16.54 20.79 -2.29
N LYS A 59 -17.76 20.51 -1.80
CA LYS A 59 -18.00 19.51 -0.76
C LYS A 59 -17.57 18.12 -1.19
N PHE A 60 -17.92 17.71 -2.41
CA PHE A 60 -17.52 16.40 -2.95
C PHE A 60 -15.99 16.24 -3.01
N LYS A 61 -15.26 17.27 -3.48
CA LYS A 61 -13.78 17.29 -3.49
C LYS A 61 -13.20 17.17 -2.09
N TYR A 62 -13.79 17.86 -1.12
CA TYR A 62 -13.36 17.79 0.27
C TYR A 62 -13.56 16.40 0.87
N GLU A 63 -14.72 15.79 0.67
CA GLU A 63 -15.04 14.44 1.15
C GLU A 63 -14.15 13.38 0.49
N GLN A 64 -13.94 13.46 -0.82
CA GLN A 64 -12.97 12.61 -1.55
C GLN A 64 -11.57 12.75 -0.96
N ALA A 65 -11.08 13.99 -0.78
CA ALA A 65 -9.75 14.22 -0.22
C ALA A 65 -9.63 13.73 1.23
N LYS A 66 -10.69 13.86 2.03
CA LYS A 66 -10.75 13.33 3.41
C LYS A 66 -10.68 11.81 3.40
N LYS A 67 -11.49 11.15 2.57
CA LYS A 67 -11.51 9.69 2.42
C LYS A 67 -10.18 9.15 1.90
N GLU A 68 -9.57 9.81 0.93
CA GLU A 68 -8.22 9.46 0.43
C GLU A 68 -7.15 9.61 1.52
N LYS A 69 -7.20 10.68 2.32
CA LYS A 69 -6.27 10.88 3.45
C LYS A 69 -6.47 9.81 4.52
N GLU A 70 -7.70 9.47 4.87
CA GLU A 70 -8.01 8.39 5.82
C GLU A 70 -7.55 7.04 5.29
N ALA A 71 -7.80 6.74 4.01
CA ALA A 71 -7.34 5.52 3.37
C ALA A 71 -5.80 5.41 3.35
N ARG A 72 -5.10 6.51 3.05
CA ARG A 72 -3.62 6.55 3.10
C ARG A 72 -3.08 6.40 4.51
N LYS A 73 -3.73 6.98 5.52
CA LYS A 73 -3.34 6.81 6.94
C LYS A 73 -3.55 5.38 7.42
N ASN A 74 -4.61 4.73 6.97
CA ASN A 74 -4.95 3.37 7.36
C ASN A 74 -4.17 2.30 6.57
N GLN A 75 -3.44 2.69 5.53
CA GLN A 75 -2.57 1.77 4.81
C GLN A 75 -1.39 1.38 5.70
N LYS A 76 -1.37 0.12 6.18
CA LYS A 76 -0.20 -0.47 6.85
C LYS A 76 0.99 -0.40 5.89
N ILE A 77 2.00 0.42 6.21
CA ILE A 77 3.24 0.51 5.44
C ILE A 77 4.12 -0.68 5.85
N ILE A 78 4.22 -1.67 4.97
CA ILE A 78 5.12 -2.80 5.17
C ILE A 78 6.52 -2.38 4.75
N GLU A 79 7.36 -2.03 5.72
CA GLU A 79 8.77 -1.73 5.50
C GLU A 79 9.64 -2.99 5.52
N LEU A 80 10.81 -2.91 4.88
CA LEU A 80 11.87 -3.91 4.99
C LEU A 80 12.86 -3.46 6.07
N LYS A 81 12.81 -4.10 7.24
CA LYS A 81 13.75 -3.85 8.34
C LYS A 81 14.99 -4.72 8.17
N GLU A 82 16.18 -4.20 8.45
CA GLU A 82 17.43 -4.96 8.35
C GLU A 82 18.00 -5.30 9.73
N VAL A 83 18.32 -6.58 9.95
CA VAL A 83 19.00 -7.06 11.16
C VAL A 83 20.31 -7.74 10.77
N ARG A 84 21.41 -7.29 11.36
CA ARG A 84 22.76 -7.77 11.04
C ARG A 84 23.28 -8.75 12.08
N PHE A 85 23.59 -9.96 11.64
CA PHE A 85 24.17 -11.03 12.43
C PHE A 85 25.68 -11.15 12.15
N SER A 86 26.40 -11.76 13.07
CA SER A 86 27.83 -12.07 12.94
C SER A 86 28.00 -13.58 12.74
N SER A 87 29.05 -13.99 12.02
CA SER A 87 29.39 -15.41 11.83
C SER A 87 29.69 -16.11 13.14
N ASN A 88 30.39 -15.44 14.06
CA ASN A 88 30.73 -15.94 15.40
C ASN A 88 29.85 -15.30 16.49
N ILE A 89 28.53 -15.27 16.27
CA ILE A 89 27.61 -14.65 17.23
C ILE A 89 27.50 -15.48 18.51
N GLU A 90 27.61 -14.83 19.66
CA GLU A 90 27.38 -15.45 20.97
C GLU A 90 25.88 -15.59 21.25
N GLU A 91 25.51 -16.54 22.12
CA GLU A 91 24.11 -16.86 22.41
C GLU A 91 23.30 -15.64 22.91
N HIS A 92 23.89 -14.81 23.77
CA HIS A 92 23.19 -13.63 24.30
C HIS A 92 22.91 -12.56 23.21
N ASP A 93 23.88 -12.28 22.33
CA ASP A 93 23.68 -11.37 21.20
C ASP A 93 22.69 -11.95 20.18
N PHE A 94 22.75 -13.27 19.95
CA PHE A 94 21.80 -13.97 19.09
C PHE A 94 20.36 -13.78 19.57
N GLN A 95 20.09 -14.05 20.86
CA GLN A 95 18.75 -13.91 21.43
C GLN A 95 18.25 -12.46 21.40
N THR A 96 19.14 -11.50 21.62
CA THR A 96 18.81 -10.07 21.54
C THR A 96 18.38 -9.68 20.12
N LYS A 97 19.14 -10.11 19.11
CA LYS A 97 18.79 -9.84 17.70
C LYS A 97 17.55 -10.62 17.25
N LEU A 98 17.37 -11.85 17.70
CA LEU A 98 16.19 -12.66 17.43
C LEU A 98 14.92 -11.96 17.96
N ARG A 99 14.98 -11.39 19.17
CA ARG A 99 13.86 -10.61 19.73
C ARG A 99 13.49 -9.41 18.85
N ASN A 100 14.48 -8.72 18.31
CA ASN A 100 14.24 -7.62 17.36
C ASN A 100 13.63 -8.12 16.05
N VAL A 101 14.09 -9.25 15.51
CA VAL A 101 13.50 -9.88 14.32
C VAL A 101 12.03 -10.21 14.58
N ARG A 102 11.70 -10.89 15.70
CA ARG A 102 10.32 -11.24 16.05
C ARG A 102 9.44 -10.00 16.21
N LYS A 103 9.93 -8.97 16.91
CA LYS A 103 9.21 -7.69 17.05
C LYS A 103 8.86 -7.08 15.69
N PHE A 104 9.81 -7.03 14.75
CA PHE A 104 9.52 -6.49 13.42
C PHE A 104 8.53 -7.36 12.63
N LEU A 105 8.56 -8.68 12.80
CA LEU A 105 7.62 -9.59 12.17
C LEU A 105 6.20 -9.45 12.76
N GLU A 106 6.08 -9.25 14.07
CA GLU A 106 4.82 -8.94 14.77
C GLU A 106 4.24 -7.61 14.29
N ASP A 107 5.08 -6.62 14.00
CA ASP A 107 4.70 -5.34 13.38
C ASP A 107 4.36 -5.49 11.86
N HIS A 108 4.31 -6.72 11.34
CA HIS A 108 4.12 -7.09 9.92
C HIS A 108 5.13 -6.47 8.96
N HIS A 109 6.34 -6.16 9.42
CA HIS A 109 7.43 -5.78 8.55
C HIS A 109 8.14 -7.01 7.99
N LYS A 110 8.65 -6.89 6.76
CA LYS A 110 9.60 -7.87 6.23
C LYS A 110 10.94 -7.65 6.91
N VAL A 111 11.66 -8.72 7.21
CA VAL A 111 12.98 -8.63 7.86
C VAL A 111 14.06 -9.21 6.95
N LYS A 112 15.02 -8.36 6.59
CA LYS A 112 16.25 -8.77 5.92
C LYS A 112 17.30 -9.10 6.97
N CYS A 113 17.61 -10.37 7.13
CA CYS A 113 18.74 -10.83 7.92
C CYS A 113 19.99 -10.80 7.05
N THR A 114 21.07 -10.21 7.54
CA THR A 114 22.35 -10.13 6.82
C THR A 114 23.50 -10.59 7.72
N ILE A 115 24.38 -11.45 7.22
CA ILE A 115 25.70 -11.76 7.81
C ILE A 115 26.76 -11.24 6.86
N ARG A 116 27.74 -10.47 7.36
CA ARG A 116 28.87 -9.99 6.55
C ARG A 116 30.11 -10.81 6.88
N PHE A 117 30.74 -11.39 5.86
CA PHE A 117 31.98 -12.14 6.00
C PHE A 117 33.20 -11.23 5.84
N ARG A 118 34.13 -11.32 6.80
CA ARG A 118 35.42 -10.60 6.77
C ARG A 118 36.54 -11.53 6.27
N GLY A 119 37.46 -10.99 5.46
CA GLY A 119 38.62 -11.74 4.99
C GLY A 119 38.28 -13.05 4.26
N ARG A 120 38.85 -14.16 4.76
CA ARG A 120 38.67 -15.54 4.26
C ARG A 120 37.42 -16.24 4.82
N GLU A 121 36.66 -15.61 5.70
CA GLU A 121 35.48 -16.24 6.35
C GLU A 121 34.40 -16.72 5.36
N ILE A 122 34.43 -16.25 4.11
CA ILE A 122 33.52 -16.74 3.06
C ILE A 122 33.70 -18.25 2.80
N THR A 123 34.89 -18.82 3.07
CA THR A 123 35.13 -20.26 2.96
C THR A 123 34.40 -21.05 4.05
N HIS A 124 34.03 -20.40 5.15
CA HIS A 124 33.22 -20.98 6.24
C HIS A 124 31.77 -20.48 6.18
N SER A 125 31.22 -20.39 4.95
CA SER A 125 29.84 -19.98 4.74
C SER A 125 28.82 -20.88 5.43
N GLU A 126 29.17 -22.14 5.71
CA GLU A 126 28.38 -23.10 6.48
C GLU A 126 28.03 -22.58 7.89
N ILE A 127 28.94 -21.87 8.56
CA ILE A 127 28.69 -21.29 9.89
C ILE A 127 27.62 -20.21 9.80
N GLY A 128 27.72 -19.33 8.79
CA GLY A 128 26.72 -18.31 8.52
C GLY A 128 25.37 -18.91 8.14
N LEU A 129 25.37 -19.99 7.36
CA LEU A 129 24.16 -20.71 6.97
C LEU A 129 23.46 -21.28 8.21
N ALA A 130 24.20 -21.95 9.10
CA ALA A 130 23.64 -22.53 10.32
C ALA A 130 22.99 -21.45 11.22
N VAL A 131 23.61 -20.27 11.35
CA VAL A 131 23.01 -19.14 12.08
C VAL A 131 21.70 -18.70 11.43
N MET A 132 21.66 -18.57 10.11
CA MET A 132 20.48 -18.11 9.37
C MET A 132 19.33 -19.11 9.43
N GLU A 133 19.64 -20.41 9.30
CA GLU A 133 18.67 -21.50 9.45
C GLU A 133 18.12 -21.54 10.88
N ARG A 134 18.97 -21.33 11.89
CA ARG A 134 18.53 -21.22 13.28
C ARG A 134 17.57 -20.04 13.49
N VAL A 135 17.83 -18.88 12.89
CA VAL A 135 16.90 -17.74 12.92
C VAL A 135 15.57 -18.10 12.25
N ALA A 136 15.61 -18.73 11.07
CA ALA A 136 14.40 -19.13 10.35
C ALA A 136 13.54 -20.11 11.16
N ALA A 137 14.16 -21.12 11.80
CA ALA A 137 13.46 -22.09 12.63
C ALA A 137 12.83 -21.45 13.87
N GLN A 138 13.53 -20.52 14.54
CA GLN A 138 13.03 -19.82 15.72
C GLN A 138 11.92 -18.79 15.41
N CYS A 139 11.76 -18.42 14.14
CA CYS A 139 10.72 -17.51 13.67
C CYS A 139 9.68 -18.20 12.78
N GLU A 140 9.69 -19.54 12.70
CA GLU A 140 8.77 -20.30 11.85
C GLU A 140 7.30 -20.12 12.27
N ASP A 141 7.05 -19.82 13.54
CA ASP A 141 5.72 -19.49 14.07
C ASP A 141 5.17 -18.19 13.49
N LEU A 142 6.00 -17.15 13.33
CA LEU A 142 5.59 -15.81 12.91
C LEU A 142 5.79 -15.54 11.41
N ALA A 143 6.74 -16.21 10.77
CA ALA A 143 7.20 -15.85 9.44
C ALA A 143 7.55 -17.06 8.56
N SER A 144 7.73 -16.79 7.27
CA SER A 144 8.26 -17.75 6.31
C SER A 144 9.39 -17.10 5.49
N PRO A 145 10.43 -17.86 5.11
CA PRO A 145 11.51 -17.33 4.28
C PRO A 145 11.02 -17.08 2.86
N GLU A 146 10.77 -15.82 2.53
CA GLU A 146 10.51 -15.37 1.15
C GLU A 146 11.77 -15.54 0.29
N ARG A 147 12.94 -15.30 0.90
CA ARG A 147 14.24 -15.55 0.28
C ARG A 147 15.10 -16.38 1.21
N LYS A 148 15.39 -17.62 0.80
CA LYS A 148 16.32 -18.51 1.51
C LYS A 148 17.72 -17.88 1.65
N PRO A 149 18.51 -18.28 2.66
CA PRO A 149 19.87 -17.78 2.85
C PRO A 149 20.70 -17.97 1.58
N LYS A 150 21.20 -16.87 1.01
CA LYS A 150 22.07 -16.90 -0.18
C LYS A 150 23.24 -15.94 0.00
N ILE A 151 24.40 -16.36 -0.48
CA ILE A 151 25.60 -15.52 -0.51
C ILE A 151 25.48 -14.54 -1.68
N GLU A 152 25.61 -13.25 -1.39
CA GLU A 152 25.71 -12.15 -2.33
C GLU A 152 26.99 -11.36 -2.05
N GLY A 153 28.00 -11.55 -2.91
CA GLY A 153 29.30 -10.94 -2.73
C GLY A 153 29.97 -11.36 -1.43
N ARG A 154 30.12 -10.44 -0.48
CA ARG A 154 30.74 -10.68 0.83
C ARG A 154 29.74 -10.83 1.98
N SER A 155 28.45 -10.99 1.66
CA SER A 155 27.40 -11.11 2.67
C SER A 155 26.48 -12.29 2.37
N MET A 156 25.93 -12.93 3.39
CA MET A 156 24.80 -13.84 3.27
C MET A 156 23.53 -13.10 3.66
N ILE A 157 22.49 -13.21 2.83
CA ILE A 157 21.22 -12.51 3.00
C ILE A 157 20.08 -13.51 3.01
N MET A 158 19.13 -13.32 3.93
CA MET A 158 17.85 -14.02 4.01
C MET A 158 16.76 -12.97 4.21
N ILE A 159 15.59 -13.17 3.60
CA ILE A 159 14.42 -12.32 3.82
C ILE A 159 13.30 -13.16 4.40
N LEU A 160 12.84 -12.75 5.58
CA LEU A 160 11.68 -13.32 6.27
C LEU A 160 10.47 -12.41 6.01
N ALA A 161 9.38 -13.02 5.55
CA ALA A 161 8.10 -12.36 5.41
C ALA A 161 7.16 -12.84 6.52
N PRO A 162 6.46 -11.93 7.23
CA PRO A 162 5.47 -12.31 8.23
C PRO A 162 4.37 -13.15 7.57
N LYS A 163 3.90 -14.18 8.27
CA LYS A 163 2.74 -14.95 7.81
C LYS A 163 1.54 -14.00 7.80
N ALA A 164 0.77 -14.00 6.71
CA ALA A 164 -0.49 -13.27 6.68
C ALA A 164 -1.39 -13.81 7.80
N GLU A 165 -2.02 -12.91 8.56
CA GLU A 165 -3.12 -13.31 9.46
C GLU A 165 -4.13 -14.10 8.61
N LYS A 166 -4.45 -15.31 9.05
CA LYS A 166 -5.57 -16.09 8.50
C LYS A 166 -6.89 -15.42 8.87
#